data_AF-A0AAW2I752-F1
#
_entry.id   AF-A0AAW2I752-F1
#
_cell.length_a   1.000
_cell.length_b   1.000
_cell.length_c   1.000
_cell.angle_alpha   90.00
_cell.angle_beta   90.00
_cell.angle_gamma   90.00
#
_symmetry.space_group_name_H-M   'P 1'
#
loop_
_entity.id
_entity.type
_entity.pdbx_description
1 polymer ?
#
loop_
_entity_poly.entity_id
_entity_poly.type
_entity_poly.pdbx_seq_one_letter_code
_entity_poly.pdbx_strand_id
1 'polypeptide(L)'
;MKAEGIEPNSVTFLSLLSACSHSGLLYKGCEALNSMKWEFGIEPDLGHYTCIVDLLGRSGKVKEALSTILKLVALPDSRIWGALLAAARVHEDHKVGRYAAQKLLELESDNAGYYTLYSNVQASLERWNDVEEVRSAMKDMNLMRHPGWSCLEVEGHFTFRFRR
;
A
#
# COMPACT_ATOMS: atom_id res chain seq x y z
N MET A 1 23.83 -18.56 1.67
CA MET A 1 24.03 -17.55 0.61
C MET A 1 25.42 -16.92 0.64
N LYS A 2 25.70 -15.79 1.34
CA LYS A 2 27.06 -15.17 1.32
C LYS A 2 28.18 -16.12 1.80
N ALA A 3 27.96 -16.82 2.92
CA ALA A 3 28.94 -17.77 3.48
C ALA A 3 29.16 -19.02 2.61
N GLU A 4 28.25 -19.28 1.66
CA GLU A 4 28.31 -20.41 0.73
C GLU A 4 28.79 -19.96 -0.67
N GLY A 5 29.18 -18.69 -0.84
CA GLY A 5 29.63 -18.14 -2.12
C GLY A 5 28.52 -17.95 -3.16
N ILE A 6 27.24 -17.99 -2.75
CA ILE A 6 26.11 -17.79 -3.66
C ILE A 6 25.77 -16.30 -3.71
N GLU A 7 25.85 -15.72 -4.90
CA GLU A 7 25.49 -14.31 -5.13
C GLU A 7 23.98 -14.09 -4.99
N PRO A 8 23.55 -13.07 -4.22
CA PRO A 8 22.15 -12.71 -4.12
C PRO A 8 21.66 -12.12 -5.45
N ASN A 9 20.40 -12.36 -5.78
CA ASN A 9 19.74 -11.77 -6.95
C ASN A 9 18.60 -10.84 -6.52
N SER A 10 17.93 -10.23 -7.50
CA SER A 10 16.78 -9.34 -7.29
C SER A 10 15.72 -9.96 -6.35
N VAL A 11 15.33 -11.22 -6.57
CA VAL A 11 14.32 -11.90 -5.74
C VAL A 11 14.81 -12.11 -4.29
N THR A 12 16.11 -12.36 -4.09
CA THR A 12 16.71 -12.44 -2.76
C THR A 12 16.57 -11.13 -2.00
N PHE A 13 16.88 -10.01 -2.65
CA PHE A 13 16.75 -8.68 -2.05
C PHE A 13 15.31 -8.32 -1.76
N LEU A 14 14.38 -8.63 -2.66
CA LEU A 14 12.95 -8.43 -2.42
C LEU A 14 12.48 -9.18 -1.15
N SER A 15 12.90 -10.44 -0.99
CA SER A 15 12.57 -11.25 0.19
C SER A 15 13.16 -10.66 1.48
N LEU A 16 14.42 -10.21 1.43
CA LEU A 16 15.09 -9.55 2.54
C LEU A 16 14.41 -8.24 2.94
N LEU A 17 14.10 -7.38 1.97
CA LEU A 17 13.42 -6.10 2.20
C LEU A 17 12.02 -6.30 2.78
N SER A 18 11.27 -7.29 2.28
CA SER A 18 9.98 -7.66 2.84
C SER A 18 10.09 -8.08 4.31
N ALA A 19 11.08 -8.90 4.65
CA ALA A 19 11.34 -9.29 6.03
C ALA A 19 11.73 -8.09 6.91
N CYS A 20 12.56 -7.18 6.41
CA CYS A 20 12.91 -5.94 7.10
C CYS A 20 11.68 -5.06 7.35
N SER A 21 10.78 -4.93 6.37
CA SER A 21 9.53 -4.17 6.50
C SER A 21 8.64 -4.73 7.61
N HIS A 22 8.39 -6.04 7.59
CA HIS A 22 7.58 -6.70 8.62
C HIS A 22 8.20 -6.63 10.02
N SER A 23 9.52 -6.63 10.10
CA SER A 23 10.26 -6.60 11.37
C SER A 23 10.57 -5.17 11.85
N GLY A 24 10.19 -4.13 11.10
CA GLY A 24 10.50 -2.74 11.43
C GLY A 24 12.00 -2.41 11.42
N LEU A 25 12.83 -3.18 10.69
CA LEU A 25 14.28 -3.02 10.68
C LEU A 25 14.72 -1.96 9.67
N LEU A 26 14.38 -0.70 9.96
CA LEU A 26 14.54 0.43 9.03
C LEU A 26 15.96 0.56 8.47
N TYR A 27 16.97 0.61 9.35
CA TYR A 27 18.36 0.78 8.95
C TYR A 27 18.83 -0.35 8.04
N LYS A 28 18.53 -1.60 8.41
CA LYS A 28 18.90 -2.79 7.62
C LYS A 28 18.18 -2.84 6.28
N GLY A 29 16.92 -2.41 6.20
CA GLY A 29 16.19 -2.34 4.94
C GLY A 29 16.81 -1.33 3.98
N CYS A 30 17.16 -0.13 4.46
CA CYS A 30 17.85 0.87 3.64
C CYS A 30 19.26 0.42 3.21
N GLU A 31 20.01 -0.21 4.11
CA GLU A 31 21.32 -0.81 3.82
C GLU A 31 21.22 -1.92 2.76
N ALA A 32 20.21 -2.78 2.86
CA ALA A 32 19.94 -3.83 1.87
C ALA A 32 19.63 -3.24 0.48
N LEU A 33 18.81 -2.19 0.40
CA LEU A 33 18.51 -1.51 -0.87
C LEU A 33 19.77 -0.84 -1.47
N ASN A 34 20.59 -0.21 -0.64
CA ASN A 34 21.82 0.44 -1.10
C ASN A 34 22.86 -0.57 -1.57
N SER A 35 23.08 -1.65 -0.81
CA SER A 35 24.03 -2.71 -1.18
C SER A 35 23.58 -3.41 -2.47
N MET A 36 22.28 -3.67 -2.65
CA MET A 36 21.72 -4.20 -3.90
C MET A 36 22.21 -3.40 -5.13
N LYS A 37 22.11 -2.07 -5.07
CA LYS A 37 22.51 -1.17 -6.18
C LYS A 37 24.02 -1.01 -6.31
N TRP A 38 24.71 -0.73 -5.22
CA TRP A 38 26.10 -0.26 -5.26
C TRP A 38 27.14 -1.37 -5.05
N GLU A 39 26.82 -2.42 -4.31
CA GLU A 39 27.72 -3.57 -4.10
C GLU A 39 27.46 -4.70 -5.10
N PHE A 40 26.19 -5.00 -5.38
CA PHE A 40 25.81 -6.10 -6.27
C PHE A 40 25.46 -5.66 -7.69
N GLY A 41 25.36 -4.36 -7.96
CA GLY A 41 25.04 -3.83 -9.29
C GLY A 41 23.62 -4.17 -9.78
N ILE A 42 22.70 -4.51 -8.86
CA ILE A 42 21.34 -4.88 -9.18
C ILE A 42 20.45 -3.65 -9.03
N GLU A 43 19.80 -3.22 -10.10
CA GLU A 43 18.93 -2.03 -10.03
C GLU A 43 17.62 -2.37 -9.28
N PRO A 44 17.22 -1.60 -8.26
CA PRO A 44 15.96 -1.81 -7.57
C PRO A 44 14.75 -1.55 -8.47
N ASP A 45 13.83 -2.51 -8.50
CA ASP A 45 12.54 -2.36 -9.20
C ASP A 45 11.44 -1.81 -8.27
N LEU A 46 10.24 -1.64 -8.83
CA LEU A 46 9.06 -1.15 -8.10
C LEU A 46 8.71 -2.01 -6.87
N GLY A 47 8.94 -3.33 -6.91
CA GLY A 47 8.71 -4.23 -5.79
C GLY A 47 9.61 -3.90 -4.60
N HIS A 48 10.90 -3.68 -4.86
CA HIS A 48 11.87 -3.29 -3.83
C HIS A 48 11.49 -1.96 -3.19
N TYR A 49 11.14 -0.97 -4.01
CA TYR A 49 10.70 0.33 -3.52
C TYR A 49 9.38 0.26 -2.75
N THR A 50 8.46 -0.62 -3.14
CA THR A 50 7.22 -0.87 -2.38
C THR A 50 7.53 -1.35 -0.96
N CYS A 51 8.48 -2.27 -0.80
CA CYS A 51 8.93 -2.70 0.54
C CYS A 51 9.57 -1.56 1.35
N ILE A 52 10.32 -0.67 0.71
CA ILE A 52 10.93 0.50 1.36
C ILE A 52 9.88 1.52 1.80
N VAL A 53 8.86 1.76 0.97
CA VAL A 53 7.73 2.64 1.30
C VAL A 53 6.93 2.09 2.47
N ASP A 54 6.64 0.78 2.47
CA ASP A 54 5.96 0.11 3.59
C ASP A 54 6.80 0.21 4.88
N LEU A 55 8.11 -0.03 4.81
CA LEU A 55 9.02 0.06 5.95
C LEU A 55 9.11 1.47 6.53
N LEU A 56 9.28 2.48 5.67
CA LEU A 56 9.28 3.90 6.06
C LEU A 56 7.94 4.30 6.67
N GLY A 57 6.85 3.89 6.01
CA GLY A 57 5.49 4.16 6.44
C GLY A 57 5.20 3.62 7.83
N ARG A 58 5.50 2.34 8.09
CA ARG A 58 5.34 1.70 9.41
C ARG A 58 6.22 2.31 10.49
N SER A 59 7.34 2.93 10.10
CA SER A 59 8.26 3.62 11.02
C SER A 59 7.85 5.07 11.31
N GLY A 60 6.67 5.52 10.89
CA GLY A 60 6.22 6.91 11.06
C GLY A 60 6.85 7.91 10.09
N LYS A 61 7.67 7.46 9.15
CA LYS A 61 8.39 8.31 8.18
C LYS A 61 7.56 8.52 6.91
N VAL A 62 6.28 8.86 7.07
CA VAL A 62 5.30 8.96 5.98
C VAL A 62 5.73 9.93 4.87
N LYS A 63 6.33 11.08 5.24
CA LYS A 63 6.82 12.06 4.25
C LYS A 63 8.04 11.57 3.46
N GLU A 64 8.92 10.81 4.11
CA GLU A 64 10.06 10.17 3.43
C GLU A 64 9.54 9.08 2.47
N ALA A 65 8.54 8.30 2.89
CA ALA A 65 7.88 7.31 2.04
C ALA A 65 7.27 7.96 0.77
N LEU A 66 6.57 9.10 0.91
CA LEU A 66 6.09 9.87 -0.23
C LEU A 66 7.24 10.39 -1.11
N SER A 67 8.30 10.92 -0.51
CA SER A 67 9.47 11.39 -1.27
C SER A 67 10.12 10.27 -2.08
N THR A 68 10.17 9.05 -1.53
CA THR A 68 10.68 7.87 -2.24
C THR A 68 9.84 7.58 -3.48
N ILE A 69 8.50 7.61 -3.38
CA ILE A 69 7.61 7.39 -4.52
C ILE A 69 7.80 8.46 -5.60
N LEU A 70 7.87 9.73 -5.20
CA LEU A 70 8.01 10.85 -6.15
C LEU A 70 9.36 10.87 -6.88
N LYS A 71 10.38 10.19 -6.35
CA LYS A 71 11.70 10.04 -6.98
C LYS A 71 11.79 8.85 -7.93
N LEU A 72 10.76 8.01 -7.99
CA LEU A 72 10.74 6.87 -8.90
C LEU A 72 10.68 7.35 -10.35
N VAL A 73 11.53 6.76 -11.18
CA VAL A 73 11.46 6.91 -12.64
C VAL A 73 10.33 6.03 -13.20
N ALA A 74 10.09 4.88 -12.58
CA ALA A 74 9.02 3.96 -12.94
C ALA A 74 7.64 4.47 -12.46
N LEU A 75 6.60 4.17 -13.22
CA LEU A 75 5.21 4.51 -12.86
C LEU A 75 4.83 3.77 -11.56
N PRO A 76 4.46 4.49 -10.49
CA PRO A 76 4.00 3.85 -9.26
C PRO A 76 2.65 3.16 -9.48
N ASP A 77 2.51 1.93 -8.99
CA ASP A 77 1.28 1.14 -9.08
C ASP A 77 0.39 1.28 -7.83
N SER A 78 -0.74 0.58 -7.83
CA SER A 78 -1.69 0.65 -6.73
C SER A 78 -1.17 0.05 -5.41
N ARG A 79 -0.19 -0.85 -5.46
CA ARG A 79 0.40 -1.47 -4.25
C ARG A 79 1.22 -0.45 -3.47
N ILE A 80 2.06 0.32 -4.14
CA ILE A 80 2.92 1.30 -3.47
C ILE A 80 2.12 2.50 -2.92
N TRP A 81 1.09 2.96 -3.64
CA TRP A 81 0.17 3.98 -3.10
C TRP A 81 -0.69 3.44 -1.95
N GLY A 82 -1.11 2.17 -2.02
CA GLY A 82 -1.80 1.49 -0.94
C GLY A 82 -0.99 1.42 0.35
N ALA A 83 0.31 1.10 0.24
CA ALA A 83 1.24 1.10 1.36
C ALA A 83 1.37 2.50 2.00
N LEU A 84 1.54 3.54 1.18
CA LEU A 84 1.60 4.93 1.65
C LEU A 84 0.31 5.36 2.36
N LEU A 85 -0.85 5.03 1.78
CA LEU A 85 -2.16 5.36 2.36
C LEU A 85 -2.36 4.68 3.72
N ALA A 86 -2.01 3.39 3.83
CA ALA A 86 -2.10 2.66 5.08
C ALA A 86 -1.25 3.32 6.17
N ALA A 87 -0.01 3.68 5.86
CA ALA A 87 0.88 4.38 6.78
C ALA A 87 0.36 5.77 7.18
N ALA A 88 -0.09 6.56 6.20
CA ALA A 88 -0.65 7.88 6.45
C ALA A 88 -1.87 7.84 7.38
N ARG A 89 -2.71 6.80 7.26
CA ARG A 89 -3.86 6.58 8.17
C ARG A 89 -3.41 6.23 9.59
N VAL A 90 -2.42 5.36 9.75
CA VAL A 90 -1.91 4.95 11.07
C VAL A 90 -1.25 6.12 11.81
N HIS A 91 -0.58 7.01 11.07
CA HIS A 91 0.13 8.15 11.64
C HIS A 91 -0.61 9.49 11.52
N GLU A 92 -1.90 9.45 11.17
CA GLU A 92 -2.78 10.63 11.06
C GLU A 92 -2.23 11.75 10.15
N ASP A 93 -1.41 11.40 9.15
CA ASP A 93 -0.96 12.35 8.13
C ASP A 93 -2.04 12.45 7.04
N HIS A 94 -3.10 13.18 7.36
CA HIS A 94 -4.25 13.28 6.48
C HIS A 94 -3.95 13.93 5.12
N LYS A 95 -2.92 14.78 5.03
CA LYS A 95 -2.51 15.43 3.77
C LYS A 95 -1.94 14.38 2.82
N VAL A 96 -1.00 13.56 3.31
CA VAL A 96 -0.43 12.48 2.52
C VAL A 96 -1.47 11.40 2.23
N GLY A 97 -2.34 11.09 3.20
CA GLY A 97 -3.43 10.12 3.03
C GLY A 97 -4.40 10.53 1.91
N ARG A 98 -4.84 11.78 1.88
CA ARG A 98 -5.69 12.31 0.81
C ARG A 98 -5.02 12.20 -0.56
N TYR A 99 -3.75 12.59 -0.64
CA TYR A 99 -2.99 12.52 -1.88
C TYR A 99 -2.84 11.08 -2.39
N ALA A 100 -2.45 10.15 -1.52
CA ALA A 100 -2.29 8.74 -1.87
C ALA A 100 -3.61 8.11 -2.33
N ALA A 101 -4.70 8.40 -1.63
CA ALA A 101 -6.01 7.89 -1.98
C ALA A 101 -6.55 8.48 -3.30
N GLN A 102 -6.27 9.76 -3.59
CA GLN A 102 -6.54 10.34 -4.91
C GLN A 102 -5.75 9.63 -6.02
N LYS A 103 -4.47 9.33 -5.80
CA LYS A 103 -3.65 8.60 -6.78
C LYS A 103 -4.15 7.18 -7.04
N LEU A 104 -4.69 6.50 -6.03
CA LEU A 104 -5.34 5.20 -6.21
C LEU A 104 -6.58 5.28 -7.09
N LEU A 105 -7.41 6.32 -6.92
CA LEU A 105 -8.58 6.56 -7.77
C LEU A 105 -8.22 6.89 -9.22
N GLU A 106 -7.13 7.65 -9.42
CA GLU A 106 -6.62 7.97 -10.76
C GLU A 106 -6.09 6.72 -11.48
N LEU A 107 -5.54 5.74 -10.74
CA LEU A 107 -4.99 4.50 -11.30
C LEU A 107 -6.05 3.43 -11.60
N GLU A 108 -6.99 3.23 -10.68
CA GLU A 108 -8.03 2.20 -10.79
C GLU A 108 -9.40 2.82 -10.50
N SER A 109 -9.91 3.55 -11.49
CA SER A 109 -11.18 4.29 -11.40
C SER A 109 -12.41 3.39 -11.32
N ASP A 110 -12.27 2.08 -11.54
CA ASP A 110 -13.31 1.06 -11.38
C ASP A 110 -13.19 0.29 -10.05
N ASN A 111 -12.20 0.59 -9.21
CA ASN A 111 -12.01 -0.11 -7.95
C ASN A 111 -12.84 0.50 -6.82
N ALA A 112 -14.03 -0.07 -6.58
CA ALA A 112 -14.92 0.34 -5.48
C ALA A 112 -14.25 0.37 -4.09
N GLY A 113 -13.17 -0.40 -3.88
CA GLY A 113 -12.38 -0.38 -2.66
C GLY A 113 -11.60 0.92 -2.45
N TYR A 114 -11.06 1.51 -3.51
CA TYR A 114 -10.34 2.78 -3.42
C TYR A 114 -11.26 3.96 -3.19
N TYR A 115 -12.46 3.96 -3.77
CA TYR A 115 -13.49 4.95 -3.44
C TYR A 115 -13.91 4.86 -1.97
N THR A 116 -14.07 3.65 -1.44
CA THR A 116 -14.38 3.45 -0.02
C THR A 116 -13.26 3.99 0.87
N LEU A 117 -11.99 3.70 0.54
CA LEU A 117 -10.85 4.20 1.30
C LEU A 117 -10.73 5.72 1.23
N TYR A 118 -10.89 6.32 0.05
CA TYR A 118 -10.86 7.77 -0.13
C TYR A 118 -12.00 8.45 0.63
N SER A 119 -13.22 7.92 0.57
CA SER A 119 -14.37 8.40 1.34
C SER A 119 -14.08 8.39 2.85
N ASN A 120 -13.47 7.31 3.37
CA ASN A 120 -13.09 7.23 4.78
C ASN A 120 -12.02 8.27 5.16
N VAL A 121 -11.06 8.55 4.28
CA VAL A 121 -10.07 9.61 4.49
C VAL A 121 -10.75 10.99 4.56
N GLN A 122 -11.69 11.29 3.66
CA GLN A 122 -12.42 12.57 3.70
C GLN A 122 -13.30 12.70 4.95
N ALA A 123 -13.94 11.61 5.37
CA ALA A 123 -14.73 11.59 6.60
C ALA A 123 -13.86 11.86 7.84
N SER A 124 -12.64 11.29 7.91
CA SER A 124 -11.68 11.56 9.00
C SER A 124 -11.20 13.01 9.04
N LEU A 125 -11.36 13.74 7.94
CA LEU A 125 -11.03 15.15 7.80
C LEU A 125 -12.24 16.08 8.00
N GLU A 126 -13.40 15.52 8.40
CA GLU A 126 -14.69 16.23 8.52
C GLU A 126 -15.16 16.89 7.22
N ARG A 127 -14.64 16.43 6.07
CA ARG A 127 -14.99 16.93 4.73
C ARG A 127 -16.17 16.17 4.16
N TRP A 128 -17.34 16.40 4.76
CA TRP A 128 -18.57 15.69 4.39
C TRP A 128 -19.00 15.94 2.93
N ASN A 129 -18.71 17.12 2.39
CA ASN A 129 -18.95 17.42 0.98
C ASN A 129 -18.14 16.49 0.05
N ASP A 130 -16.82 16.36 0.29
CA ASP A 130 -15.97 15.44 -0.46
C ASP A 130 -16.44 13.97 -0.28
N VAL A 131 -16.94 13.59 0.90
CA VAL A 131 -17.53 12.24 1.13
C VAL A 131 -18.76 12.01 0.25
N GLU A 132 -19.62 13.02 0.12
CA GLU A 132 -20.84 12.95 -0.66
C GLU A 132 -20.55 12.92 -2.17
N GLU A 133 -19.58 13.71 -2.65
CA GLU A 133 -19.09 13.67 -4.03
C GLU A 133 -18.58 12.27 -4.40
N VAL A 134 -17.79 11.67 -3.51
CA VAL A 134 -17.24 10.32 -3.73
C VAL A 134 -18.34 9.28 -3.78
N ARG A 135 -19.35 9.37 -2.91
CA ARG A 135 -20.51 8.49 -2.93
C ARG A 135 -21.38 8.69 -4.17
N SER A 136 -21.51 9.92 -4.67
CA SER A 136 -22.20 10.21 -5.93
C SER A 136 -21.46 9.57 -7.10
N ALA A 137 -20.15 9.79 -7.21
CA ALA A 137 -19.31 9.18 -8.24
C ALA A 137 -19.39 7.64 -8.24
N MET A 138 -19.40 7.01 -7.06
CA MET A 138 -19.59 5.56 -6.94
C MET A 138 -20.95 5.09 -7.47
N LYS A 139 -22.03 5.85 -7.25
CA LYS A 139 -23.36 5.54 -7.77
C LYS A 139 -23.42 5.68 -9.29
N ASP A 140 -22.87 6.77 -9.81
CA ASP A 140 -22.86 7.06 -11.25
C ASP A 140 -22.07 6.00 -12.03
N MET A 141 -21.02 5.45 -11.42
CA MET A 141 -20.19 4.39 -11.98
C MET A 141 -20.70 2.97 -11.69
N ASN A 142 -21.87 2.81 -11.06
CA ASN A 142 -22.42 1.51 -10.61
C ASN A 142 -21.45 0.68 -9.74
N LEU A 143 -20.54 1.32 -9.00
CA LEU A 143 -19.53 0.70 -8.14
C LEU A 143 -20.09 0.29 -6.77
N MET A 144 -21.33 -0.22 -6.76
CA MET A 144 -22.02 -0.64 -5.55
C MET A 144 -21.33 -1.89 -4.98
N ARG A 145 -20.81 -1.78 -3.75
CA ARG A 145 -20.36 -2.97 -3.02
C ARG A 145 -21.55 -3.85 -2.70
N HIS A 146 -21.54 -5.09 -3.18
CA HIS A 146 -22.35 -6.13 -2.55
C HIS A 146 -21.91 -6.28 -1.09
N PRO A 147 -22.85 -6.33 -0.13
CA PRO A 147 -22.50 -6.51 1.28
C PRO A 147 -21.64 -7.77 1.45
N GLY A 148 -20.59 -7.67 2.27
CA GLY A 148 -19.70 -8.80 2.52
C GLY A 148 -20.48 -9.96 3.15
N TRP A 149 -20.32 -11.15 2.57
CA TRP A 149 -20.84 -12.40 3.12
C TRP A 149 -19.74 -13.18 3.79
N SER A 150 -20.04 -13.73 4.96
CA SER A 150 -19.24 -14.80 5.55
C SER A 150 -20.01 -16.10 5.36
N CYS A 151 -19.36 -17.11 4.79
CA CYS A 151 -19.85 -18.48 4.74
C CYS A 151 -19.26 -19.26 5.91
N LEU A 152 -20.10 -19.95 6.67
CA LEU A 152 -19.68 -20.92 7.67
C LEU A 152 -20.17 -22.29 7.22
N GLU A 153 -19.23 -23.22 7.01
CA GLU A 153 -19.54 -24.63 6.78
C GLU A 153 -19.57 -25.34 8.14
N VAL A 154 -20.74 -25.87 8.50
CA VAL A 154 -20.92 -26.72 9.68
C VAL A 154 -21.48 -28.04 9.19
N GLU A 155 -20.72 -29.12 9.36
CA GLU A 155 -21.13 -30.50 9.00
C GLU A 155 -21.67 -30.63 7.55
N GLY A 156 -21.00 -29.98 6.60
CA GLY A 156 -21.37 -30.03 5.18
C GLY A 156 -22.56 -29.13 4.78
N HIS A 157 -23.11 -28.34 5.71
CA HIS A 157 -24.08 -27.29 5.40
C HIS A 157 -23.42 -25.91 5.36
N PHE A 158 -23.60 -25.22 4.23
CA PHE A 158 -23.19 -23.82 4.06
C PHE A 158 -24.26 -22.89 4.64
N THR A 159 -23.88 -22.08 5.62
CA THR A 159 -24.71 -20.99 6.13
C THR A 159 -24.12 -19.65 5.70
N PHE A 160 -24.90 -18.87 4.94
CA PHE A 160 -24.51 -17.54 4.47
C PHE A 160 -25.03 -16.49 5.45
N ARG A 161 -24.12 -15.72 6.06
CA ARG A 161 -24.48 -14.59 6.93
C ARG A 161 -24.11 -13.28 6.27
N PHE A 162 -25.10 -12.40 6.10
CA PHE A 162 -24.89 -11.02 5.69
C PHE A 162 -24.33 -10.24 6.89
N ARG A 163 -23.15 -9.64 6.75
CA ARG A 163 -22.70 -8.61 7.70
C ARG A 163 -23.50 -7.34 7.40
N ARG A 164 -24.43 -6.99 8.28
CA ARG A 164 -25.08 -5.66 8.31
C ARG A 164 -24.10 -4.61 8.78
#